data_AF-A0A358A1R8-F1
#
_entry.id   AF-A0A358A1R8-F1
#
_cell.length_a   1.000
_cell.length_b   1.000
_cell.length_c   1.000
_cell.angle_alpha   90.00
_cell.angle_beta   90.00
_cell.angle_gamma   90.00
#
_symmetry.space_group_name_H-M   'P 1'
#
loop_
_entity.id
_entity.type
_entity.pdbx_description
1 polymer ?
#
loop_
_entity_poly.entity_id
_entity_poly.type
_entity_poly.pdbx_seq_one_letter_code
_entity_poly.pdbx_strand_id
1 'polypeptide(L)'
;ACERLVQAGHIPANPLTTECVAISVGIVDGRPVLDLPYPEDSTADVDFNVIMAGNGQLIEVQGTAEGNTFSRAELDALLDLAEVGVATIAEAQRAVLADAPAPRTPGR
;
A
#
# COMPACT_ATOMS: atom_id res chain seq x y z
N ALA A 1 17.02 -2.95 5.17
CA ALA A 1 18.27 -2.17 4.91
C ALA A 1 18.69 -1.36 6.12
N CYS A 2 17.78 -0.58 6.72
CA CYS A 2 18.00 0.16 7.97
C CYS A 2 18.59 -0.71 9.09
N GLU A 3 18.11 -1.92 9.28
CA GLU A 3 18.65 -2.84 10.29
C GLU A 3 20.14 -3.14 10.09
N ARG A 4 20.59 -3.30 8.85
CA ARG A 4 22.03 -3.51 8.56
C ARG A 4 22.85 -2.26 8.89
N LEU A 5 22.30 -1.06 8.73
CA LEU A 5 22.95 0.19 9.12
C LEU A 5 23.05 0.31 10.65
N VAL A 6 22.02 -0.14 11.38
CA VAL A 6 22.06 -0.24 12.85
C VAL A 6 23.11 -1.26 13.29
N GLN A 7 23.10 -2.46 12.71
CA GLN A 7 24.09 -3.52 12.99
C GLN A 7 25.53 -3.06 12.73
N ALA A 8 25.75 -2.25 11.69
CA ALA A 8 27.05 -1.69 11.35
C ALA A 8 27.43 -0.46 12.18
N GLY A 9 26.55 0.03 13.06
CA GLY A 9 26.79 1.21 13.89
C GLY A 9 26.76 2.55 13.14
N HIS A 10 26.24 2.59 11.92
CA HIS A 10 26.13 3.82 11.13
C HIS A 10 24.98 4.72 11.58
N ILE A 11 23.93 4.13 12.14
CA ILE A 11 22.80 4.84 12.75
C ILE A 11 22.45 4.20 14.09
N PRO A 12 21.98 4.98 15.08
CA PRO A 12 21.74 4.47 16.42
C PRO A 12 20.49 3.58 16.52
N ALA A 13 19.51 3.76 15.63
CA ALA A 13 18.27 3.01 15.60
C ALA A 13 17.64 3.05 14.20
N ASN A 14 16.66 2.17 13.95
CA ASN A 14 15.88 2.18 12.70
C ASN A 14 14.97 3.44 12.67
N PRO A 15 15.05 4.29 11.63
CA PRO A 15 14.27 5.53 11.57
C PRO A 15 12.83 5.34 11.08
N LEU A 16 12.46 4.16 10.58
CA LEU A 16 11.12 3.89 10.10
C LEU A 16 10.11 3.90 11.26
N THR A 17 9.06 4.69 11.14
CA THR A 17 8.05 4.88 12.20
C THR A 17 6.79 4.06 12.01
N THR A 18 6.49 3.62 10.79
CA THR A 18 5.33 2.81 10.41
C THR A 18 5.58 2.15 9.06
N GLU A 19 4.87 1.06 8.77
CA GLU A 19 4.74 0.54 7.41
C GLU A 19 4.04 1.57 6.52
N CYS A 20 4.39 1.58 5.23
CA CYS A 20 3.74 2.34 4.19
C CYS A 20 3.28 1.34 3.11
N VAL A 21 1.98 1.30 2.87
CA VAL A 21 1.33 0.31 2.02
C VAL A 21 0.41 1.02 1.04
N ALA A 22 0.40 0.58 -0.20
CA ALA A 22 -0.46 1.13 -1.23
C ALA A 22 -1.18 0.01 -1.97
N ILE A 23 -2.42 0.27 -2.38
CA ILE A 23 -3.19 -0.64 -3.24
C ILE A 23 -4.10 0.15 -4.18
N SER A 24 -4.35 -0.41 -5.36
CA SER A 24 -5.33 0.11 -6.30
C SER A 24 -6.73 -0.42 -6.00
N VAL A 25 -7.73 0.43 -6.17
CA VAL A 25 -9.16 0.09 -6.13
C VAL A 25 -9.88 0.86 -7.24
N GLY A 26 -11.00 0.35 -7.72
CA GLY A 26 -11.79 1.10 -8.71
C GLY A 26 -13.14 0.49 -8.99
N ILE A 27 -13.85 1.05 -9.96
CA ILE A 27 -15.19 0.61 -10.35
C ILE A 27 -15.15 0.03 -11.75
N VAL A 28 -15.55 -1.25 -11.86
CA VAL A 28 -15.66 -1.97 -13.13
C VAL A 28 -17.08 -2.49 -13.26
N ASP A 29 -17.77 -2.14 -14.35
CA ASP A 29 -19.18 -2.49 -14.59
C ASP A 29 -20.11 -2.16 -13.40
N GLY A 30 -19.87 -1.01 -12.74
CA GLY A 30 -20.63 -0.55 -11.58
C GLY A 30 -20.33 -1.30 -10.27
N ARG A 31 -19.25 -2.09 -10.20
CA ARG A 31 -18.85 -2.83 -9.01
C ARG A 31 -17.50 -2.35 -8.47
N PRO A 32 -17.37 -2.12 -7.16
CA PRO A 32 -16.07 -1.88 -6.52
C PRO A 32 -15.18 -3.12 -6.61
N VAL A 33 -13.92 -2.92 -7.02
CA VAL A 33 -12.90 -3.96 -7.20
C VAL A 33 -11.61 -3.54 -6.50
N LEU A 34 -10.90 -4.52 -5.94
CA LEU A 34 -9.61 -4.38 -5.28
C LEU A 34 -8.50 -4.97 -6.17
N ASP A 35 -7.34 -4.32 -6.19
CA ASP A 35 -6.12 -4.78 -6.87
C ASP A 35 -6.32 -5.01 -8.37
N LEU A 36 -6.70 -3.94 -9.09
CA LEU A 36 -7.01 -3.99 -10.52
C LEU A 36 -5.80 -4.44 -11.34
N PRO A 37 -5.84 -5.60 -12.02
CA PRO A 37 -4.87 -5.95 -13.05
C PRO A 37 -5.05 -5.05 -14.28
N TYR A 38 -3.95 -4.80 -15.00
CA TYR A 38 -3.85 -3.87 -16.14
C TYR A 38 -5.01 -3.87 -17.17
N PRO A 39 -5.58 -5.02 -17.60
CA PRO A 39 -6.70 -5.01 -18.55
C PRO A 39 -7.94 -4.31 -17.99
N GLU A 40 -8.19 -4.46 -16.69
CA GLU A 40 -9.37 -3.93 -15.99
C GLU A 40 -9.15 -2.45 -15.63
N ASP A 41 -7.91 -2.06 -15.32
CA ASP A 41 -7.49 -0.67 -15.10
C ASP A 41 -7.69 0.20 -16.35
N SER A 42 -7.34 -0.33 -17.54
CA SER A 42 -7.47 0.41 -18.81
C SER A 42 -8.90 0.72 -19.25
N THR A 43 -9.89 0.12 -18.58
CA THR A 43 -11.32 0.26 -18.87
C THR A 43 -12.14 0.69 -17.66
N ALA A 44 -11.50 0.94 -16.51
CA ALA A 44 -12.21 1.31 -15.30
C ALA A 44 -12.87 2.68 -15.48
N ASP A 45 -14.11 2.81 -15.01
CA ASP A 45 -14.80 4.10 -15.03
C ASP A 45 -14.12 5.10 -14.07
N VAL A 46 -13.52 4.56 -13.01
CA VAL A 46 -12.93 5.26 -11.88
C VAL A 46 -11.81 4.40 -11.30
N ASP A 47 -10.63 5.00 -11.13
CA ASP A 47 -9.45 4.38 -10.52
C ASP A 47 -8.99 5.17 -9.29
N PHE A 48 -8.49 4.46 -8.28
CA PHE A 48 -7.95 5.04 -7.06
C PHE A 48 -6.70 4.29 -6.63
N ASN A 49 -5.67 5.05 -6.27
CA ASN A 49 -4.52 4.59 -5.52
C ASN A 49 -4.66 5.07 -4.08
N VAL A 50 -4.74 4.11 -3.15
CA VAL A 50 -4.90 4.39 -1.71
C VAL A 50 -3.63 3.99 -0.98
N ILE A 51 -3.05 4.92 -0.24
CA ILE A 51 -1.82 4.73 0.54
C ILE A 51 -2.15 4.90 2.02
N MET A 52 -1.74 3.92 2.82
CA MET A 52 -2.02 3.84 4.24
C MET A 52 -0.78 3.50 5.05
N ALA A 53 -0.73 4.03 6.27
CA ALA A 53 0.21 3.63 7.29
C ALA A 53 -0.20 2.26 7.88
N GLY A 54 0.76 1.52 8.43
CA GLY A 54 0.54 0.22 9.08
C GLY A 54 -0.43 0.24 10.27
N ASN A 55 -0.73 1.42 10.83
CA ASN A 55 -1.75 1.62 11.86
C ASN A 55 -3.16 1.92 11.30
N GLY A 56 -3.36 1.81 9.98
CA GLY A 56 -4.64 2.05 9.31
C GLY A 56 -4.94 3.53 9.02
N GLN A 57 -4.02 4.46 9.29
CA GLN A 57 -4.24 5.87 8.92
C GLN A 57 -3.97 6.10 7.43
N LEU A 58 -4.85 6.85 6.77
CA LEU A 58 -4.65 7.30 5.39
C LEU A 58 -3.46 8.26 5.31
N ILE A 59 -2.55 7.98 4.38
CA ILE A 59 -1.44 8.88 4.00
C ILE A 59 -1.86 9.69 2.79
N GLU A 60 -2.42 9.02 1.77
CA GLU A 60 -2.83 9.65 0.52
C GLU A 60 -3.96 8.84 -0.14
N VAL A 61 -4.90 9.55 -0.74
CA VAL A 61 -5.94 8.98 -1.60
C VAL A 61 -5.91 9.80 -2.87
N GLN A 62 -5.46 9.18 -3.96
CA GLN A 62 -5.49 9.77 -5.29
C GLN A 62 -6.46 8.95 -6.12
N GLY A 63 -7.43 9.60 -6.73
CA GLY A 63 -8.31 8.94 -7.68
C GLY A 63 -8.72 9.85 -8.82
N THR A 64 -9.08 9.23 -9.93
CA THR A 64 -9.50 9.91 -11.15
C THR A 64 -10.82 9.30 -11.61
N ALA A 65 -11.70 10.16 -12.11
CA ALA A 65 -12.85 9.71 -12.90
C ALA A 65 -12.42 9.72 -14.37
N GLU A 66 -11.94 8.58 -14.86
CA GLU A 66 -11.50 8.45 -16.26
C GLU A 66 -12.68 8.32 -17.24
N GLY A 67 -13.79 7.70 -16.79
CA GLY A 67 -15.02 7.54 -17.57
C GLY A 67 -16.20 8.29 -16.98
N ASN A 68 -16.63 7.90 -15.78
CA ASN A 68 -17.83 8.42 -15.11
C ASN A 68 -17.49 9.02 -13.75
N THR A 69 -18.29 10.00 -13.30
CA THR A 69 -18.18 10.51 -11.93
C THR A 69 -18.61 9.43 -10.93
N PHE A 70 -17.95 9.37 -9.78
CA PHE A 70 -18.35 8.54 -8.65
C PHE A 70 -19.10 9.36 -7.59
N SER A 71 -19.95 8.67 -6.85
CA SER A 71 -20.63 9.17 -5.66
C SER A 71 -19.75 9.03 -4.42
N ARG A 72 -20.14 9.74 -3.35
CA ARG A 72 -19.49 9.60 -2.05
C ARG A 72 -19.58 8.17 -1.50
N ALA A 73 -20.71 7.51 -1.70
CA ALA A 73 -20.91 6.14 -1.21
C ALA A 73 -20.01 5.14 -1.93
N GLU A 74 -19.77 5.34 -3.23
CA GLU A 74 -18.81 4.52 -3.99
C GLU A 74 -17.38 4.76 -3.51
N LEU A 75 -16.98 6.02 -3.27
CA LEU A 75 -15.68 6.32 -2.67
C LEU A 75 -15.51 5.62 -1.32
N ASP A 76 -16.51 5.69 -0.44
CA ASP A 76 -16.43 5.03 0.87
C ASP A 76 -16.26 3.50 0.70
N ALA A 77 -17.01 2.87 -0.22
CA ALA A 77 -16.88 1.44 -0.50
C ALA A 77 -15.50 1.04 -1.07
N LEU A 78 -14.89 1.90 -1.89
CA LEU A 78 -13.53 1.70 -2.39
C LEU A 78 -12.49 1.80 -1.28
N LEU A 79 -12.67 2.76 -0.36
CA LEU A 79 -11.79 2.91 0.81
C LEU A 79 -11.90 1.72 1.77
N ASP A 80 -13.11 1.19 1.97
CA ASP A 80 -13.32 -0.03 2.76
C ASP A 80 -12.59 -1.23 2.16
N LEU A 81 -12.62 -1.39 0.82
CA LEU A 81 -11.86 -2.43 0.13
C LEU A 81 -10.35 -2.22 0.26
N ALA A 82 -9.89 -0.98 0.09
CA ALA A 82 -8.48 -0.64 0.20
C ALA A 82 -7.93 -0.97 1.59
N GLU A 83 -8.68 -0.69 2.66
CA GLU A 83 -8.28 -1.01 4.04
C GLU A 83 -8.03 -2.51 4.23
N VAL A 84 -8.90 -3.36 3.67
CA VAL A 84 -8.74 -4.84 3.72
C VAL A 84 -7.48 -5.29 2.96
N GLY A 85 -7.26 -4.75 1.77
CA GLY A 85 -6.10 -5.07 0.95
C GLY A 85 -4.79 -4.62 1.60
N VAL A 86 -4.76 -3.39 2.12
CA VAL A 86 -3.65 -2.83 2.88
C VAL A 86 -3.31 -3.70 4.09
N ALA A 87 -4.31 -4.11 4.87
CA ALA A 87 -4.08 -4.93 6.05
C ALA A 87 -3.40 -6.27 5.69
N THR A 88 -3.82 -6.87 4.57
CA THR A 88 -3.24 -8.12 4.05
C THR A 88 -1.78 -7.92 3.62
N ILE A 89 -1.47 -6.85 2.89
CA ILE A 89 -0.11 -6.55 2.45
C ILE A 89 0.79 -6.19 3.64
N ALA A 90 0.29 -5.41 4.60
CA ALA A 90 1.03 -5.05 5.80
C ALA A 90 1.43 -6.30 6.59
N GLU A 91 0.53 -7.28 6.70
CA GLU A 91 0.84 -8.55 7.35
C GLU A 91 1.91 -9.35 6.60
N ALA A 92 1.82 -9.41 5.27
CA ALA A 92 2.85 -10.04 4.45
C ALA A 92 4.22 -9.34 4.58
N GLN A 93 4.24 -8.00 4.63
CA GLN A 93 5.45 -7.22 4.87
C GLN A 93 6.06 -7.56 6.24
N ARG A 94 5.25 -7.59 7.30
CA ARG A 94 5.70 -7.99 8.65
C ARG A 94 6.27 -9.40 8.67
N ALA A 95 5.62 -10.35 8.02
CA ALA A 95 6.09 -11.74 7.96
C ALA A 95 7.47 -11.85 7.29
N VAL A 96 7.70 -11.12 6.19
CA VAL A 96 8.99 -11.13 5.48
C VAL A 96 10.10 -10.41 6.26
N LEU A 97 9.74 -9.41 7.06
CA LEU A 97 10.67 -8.59 7.85
C LEU A 97 10.83 -9.07 9.29
N ALA A 98 10.19 -10.18 9.69
CA ALA A 98 10.20 -10.67 11.07
C ALA A 98 11.62 -11.04 11.56
N ASP A 99 12.47 -11.50 10.65
CA ASP A 99 13.84 -11.88 10.95
C ASP A 99 14.83 -10.80 10.51
N ALA A 100 15.73 -10.45 11.43
CA ALA A 100 16.80 -9.51 11.12
C ALA A 100 17.68 -10.07 9.99
N PRO A 101 18.01 -9.26 8.96
CA PRO A 101 18.81 -9.71 7.85
C PRO A 101 20.24 -10.00 8.29
N ALA A 102 20.88 -10.97 7.62
CA ALA A 102 22.29 -11.26 7.82
C ALA A 102 23.15 -9.99 7.62
N PRO A 103 24.21 -9.80 8.43
CA PRO A 103 25.17 -8.72 8.26
C PRO A 103 25.77 -8.74 6.85
N ARG A 104 26.06 -7.56 6.29
CA ARG A 104 26.83 -7.45 5.06
C ARG A 104 28.28 -7.20 5.41
N THR A 105 29.19 -7.96 4.82
CA THR A 105 30.62 -7.68 4.90
C THR A 105 30.89 -6.36 4.16
N PRO A 106 31.52 -5.35 4.79
CA PRO A 106 31.88 -4.13 4.10
C PRO A 106 32.87 -4.41 2.95
N GLY A 107 32.65 -3.82 1.77
CA GLY A 107 33.62 -3.83 0.67
C GLY A 107 33.34 -4.78 -0.51
N ARG A 108 32.09 -5.25 -0.70
CA ARG A 108 31.65 -5.89 -1.95
C ARG A 108 30.46 -5.17 -2.55
#